data_AF-A0A935Z1F2-F1
#
_entry.id   AF-A0A935Z1F2-F1
#
_cell.length_a   1.000
_cell.length_b   1.000
_cell.length_c   1.000
_cell.angle_alpha   90.00
_cell.angle_beta   90.00
_cell.angle_gamma   90.00
#
_symmetry.space_group_name_H-M   'P 1'
#
loop_
_entity.id
_entity.type
_entity.pdbx_description
1 polymer ?
#
loop_
_entity_poly.entity_id
_entity_poly.type
_entity_poly.pdbx_seq_one_letter_code
_entity_poly.pdbx_strand_id
1 'polypeptide(L)'
;MSVPPRSFASFAPRSQLGQDAYADLLRDTRGLRREHSIMREAWLSRITVPQKEERLFELEVLMKGLACFANPRNHPGQPRRVSIVANDYREPTLLVREALSKVVGLCRLLLGEHERTFVFQRYLETVLPDDGARTRLVRETRVQDTPEESLFQLRHAMTNLLEVVSGISRLPRVPFRTFFAVLGVAHGEVSTSAFFNPLSALEFRPEFDRITNARLLELTRQVSDESARRLVALTVLSLLRMLKYLDLLDAGFGPGPTYLVLAVLRSDARALTTHLQTRAGVQLAEAYEKQLFRRPARELVQRYEALREEGERLVHLKATLGGIAANLKLELRRAFEHELPSPDAGRTEAELKVAIARVTGTLRPALQNAVLVLGKVLGERLDEHGVFDDASARRALSVRLRRDIWMFAQILRAFGAKARALPDTEERWGGASSLQFVREFLAYFRSMGYPLLRAADYPRFDPFLKALSALQESDLTSPDRLGDAVREAESFTVFLSDLFEAISAREELKGLPFDRREAALALKLYLGD
;
A
#
# COMPACT_ATOMS: atom_id res chain seq x y z
N MET A 1 -57.15 -18.70 25.29
CA MET A 1 -55.75 -18.37 25.62
C MET A 1 -54.87 -18.96 24.53
N SER A 2 -54.51 -18.12 23.56
CA SER A 2 -53.78 -18.52 22.35
C SER A 2 -52.30 -18.19 22.53
N VAL A 3 -51.46 -19.22 22.56
CA VAL A 3 -50.00 -19.09 22.59
C VAL A 3 -49.50 -18.97 21.15
N PRO A 4 -48.66 -17.98 20.79
CA PRO A 4 -48.17 -17.83 19.43
C PRO A 4 -47.04 -18.84 19.12
N PRO A 5 -46.83 -19.20 17.84
CA PRO A 5 -45.80 -20.17 17.46
C PRO A 5 -44.40 -19.54 17.56
N ARG A 6 -43.48 -20.28 18.19
CA ARG A 6 -42.06 -19.94 18.24
C ARG A 6 -41.44 -20.07 16.86
N SER A 7 -40.90 -18.96 16.36
CA SER A 7 -39.98 -18.90 15.22
C SER A 7 -38.75 -19.77 15.49
N PHE A 8 -38.64 -20.91 14.82
CA PHE A 8 -37.39 -21.66 14.72
C PHE A 8 -36.46 -20.94 13.75
N ALA A 9 -35.68 -19.99 14.27
CA ALA A 9 -34.45 -19.57 13.61
C ALA A 9 -33.48 -20.77 13.66
N SER A 10 -33.42 -21.51 12.56
CA SER A 10 -32.42 -22.55 12.32
C SER A 10 -31.03 -21.90 12.30
N PHE A 11 -30.38 -21.81 13.46
CA PHE A 11 -28.93 -21.63 13.53
C PHE A 11 -28.27 -22.89 12.96
N ALA A 12 -27.81 -22.80 11.72
CA ALA A 12 -26.93 -23.81 11.15
C ALA A 12 -25.65 -23.90 12.03
N PRO A 13 -25.09 -25.11 12.26
CA PRO A 13 -23.92 -25.28 13.10
C PRO A 13 -22.70 -24.54 12.52
N ARG A 14 -22.02 -23.75 13.34
CA ARG A 14 -20.76 -23.01 13.04
C ARG A 14 -19.53 -23.92 12.81
N SER A 15 -19.70 -25.09 12.20
CA SER A 15 -18.64 -26.08 12.03
C SER A 15 -18.48 -26.46 10.56
N GLN A 16 -18.07 -25.49 9.74
CA GLN A 16 -17.45 -25.69 8.42
C GLN A 16 -16.93 -24.35 7.85
N LEU A 17 -16.33 -23.51 8.70
CA LEU A 17 -15.56 -22.37 8.21
C LEU A 17 -14.31 -22.91 7.53
N GLY A 18 -14.31 -22.92 6.19
CA GLY A 18 -13.12 -23.11 5.39
C GLY A 18 -12.00 -22.17 5.85
N GLN A 19 -10.77 -22.60 5.59
CA GLN A 19 -9.50 -21.89 5.82
C GLN A 19 -9.66 -20.36 6.02
N ASP A 20 -9.25 -19.86 7.20
CA ASP A 20 -9.31 -18.44 7.53
C ASP A 20 -8.25 -17.71 6.68
N ALA A 21 -8.66 -17.19 5.51
CA ALA A 21 -7.77 -16.54 4.55
C ALA A 21 -6.89 -15.43 5.18
N TYR A 22 -7.38 -14.75 6.23
CA TYR A 22 -6.58 -13.81 7.01
C TYR A 22 -5.48 -14.53 7.81
N ALA A 23 -5.82 -15.62 8.50
CA ALA A 23 -4.84 -16.44 9.20
C ALA A 23 -3.82 -17.06 8.24
N ASP A 24 -4.24 -17.48 7.04
CA ASP A 24 -3.35 -18.03 6.02
C ASP A 24 -2.38 -16.97 5.49
N LEU A 25 -2.83 -15.71 5.30
CA LEU A 25 -1.94 -14.61 4.92
C LEU A 25 -0.87 -14.29 5.97
N LEU A 26 -1.18 -14.55 7.25
CA LEU A 26 -0.23 -14.40 8.36
C LEU A 26 0.64 -15.65 8.60
N ARG A 27 0.16 -16.84 8.20
CA ARG A 27 0.84 -18.13 8.40
C ARG A 27 1.73 -18.50 7.23
N ASP A 28 1.24 -18.34 6.00
CA ASP A 28 1.94 -18.70 4.76
C ASP A 28 2.88 -17.57 4.33
N THR A 29 3.75 -17.18 5.27
CA THR A 29 4.89 -16.33 4.99
C THR A 29 5.85 -17.11 4.08
N ARG A 30 5.86 -16.79 2.77
CA ARG A 30 6.68 -17.46 1.75
C ARG A 30 8.20 -17.41 2.01
N GLY A 31 8.66 -16.75 3.06
CA GLY A 31 10.06 -16.76 3.52
C GLY A 31 10.35 -17.47 4.85
N LEU A 32 9.34 -17.95 5.61
CA LEU A 32 9.58 -18.53 6.94
C LEU A 32 8.77 -19.82 7.14
N ARG A 33 9.47 -20.93 7.41
CA ARG A 33 8.82 -22.21 7.72
C ARG A 33 8.02 -22.08 9.02
N ARG A 34 6.92 -22.84 9.15
CA ARG A 34 6.08 -22.83 10.35
C ARG A 34 6.85 -23.05 11.65
N GLU A 35 7.80 -23.98 11.64
CA GLU A 35 8.68 -24.27 12.79
C GLU A 35 9.54 -23.05 13.14
N HIS A 36 10.16 -22.42 12.15
CA HIS A 36 10.96 -21.22 12.35
C HIS A 36 10.10 -20.04 12.85
N SER A 37 8.85 -19.92 12.41
CA SER A 37 7.91 -18.91 12.91
C SER A 37 7.62 -19.09 14.41
N ILE A 38 7.42 -20.34 14.86
CA ILE A 38 7.18 -20.64 16.28
C ILE A 38 8.43 -20.31 17.10
N MET A 39 9.61 -20.70 16.61
CA MET A 39 10.88 -20.40 17.28
C MET A 39 11.15 -18.90 17.36
N ARG A 40 10.84 -18.14 16.29
CA ARG A 40 10.95 -16.68 16.25
C ARG A 40 10.00 -16.01 17.23
N GLU A 41 8.75 -16.46 17.33
CA GLU A 41 7.77 -15.94 18.31
C GLU A 41 8.23 -16.23 19.75
N ALA A 42 8.71 -17.44 20.02
CA ALA A 42 9.26 -17.82 21.32
C ALA A 42 10.50 -16.99 21.69
N TRP A 43 11.42 -16.79 20.75
CA TRP A 43 12.58 -15.91 20.93
C TRP A 43 12.14 -14.47 21.25
N LEU A 44 11.26 -13.90 20.42
CA LEU A 44 10.78 -12.55 20.61
C LEU A 44 10.07 -12.39 21.96
N SER A 45 9.33 -13.39 22.43
CA SER A 45 8.71 -13.33 23.77
C SER A 45 9.74 -13.25 24.90
N ARG A 46 10.92 -13.85 24.74
CA ARG A 46 11.98 -13.94 25.77
C ARG A 46 12.85 -12.69 25.84
N ILE A 47 13.05 -11.97 24.73
CA ILE A 47 13.91 -10.78 24.77
C ILE A 47 13.28 -9.67 25.62
N THR A 48 14.12 -8.98 26.39
CA THR A 48 13.74 -7.93 27.36
C THR A 48 13.81 -6.51 26.78
N VAL A 49 14.07 -6.40 25.47
CA VAL A 49 14.17 -5.12 24.76
C VAL A 49 12.83 -4.37 24.81
N PRO A 50 12.81 -3.11 25.28
CA PRO A 50 11.61 -2.27 25.22
C PRO A 50 11.13 -2.10 23.79
N GLN A 51 9.80 -2.15 23.58
CA GLN A 51 9.20 -2.02 22.24
C GLN A 51 9.78 -3.01 21.21
N LYS A 52 10.16 -4.21 21.63
CA LYS A 52 10.82 -5.23 20.79
C LYS A 52 10.14 -5.50 19.45
N GLU A 53 8.81 -5.51 19.39
CA GLU A 53 8.05 -5.68 18.14
C GLU A 53 8.25 -4.51 17.18
N GLU A 54 8.23 -3.27 17.69
CA GLU A 54 8.49 -2.07 16.90
C GLU A 54 9.95 -2.02 16.42
N ARG A 55 10.90 -2.43 17.27
CA ARG A 55 12.34 -2.51 16.90
C ARG A 55 12.62 -3.60 15.86
N LEU A 56 11.96 -4.75 15.98
CA LEU A 56 12.06 -5.81 14.98
C LEU A 56 11.42 -5.38 13.65
N PHE A 57 10.25 -4.71 13.71
CA PHE A 57 9.62 -4.13 12.53
C PHE A 57 10.55 -3.11 11.85
N GLU A 58 11.12 -2.17 12.62
CA GLU A 58 12.09 -1.19 12.13
C GLU A 58 13.28 -1.88 11.44
N LEU A 59 13.85 -2.92 12.05
CA LEU A 59 14.94 -3.70 11.47
C LEU A 59 14.54 -4.32 10.12
N GLU A 60 13.40 -5.02 10.07
CA GLU A 60 12.94 -5.69 8.85
C GLU A 60 12.60 -4.70 7.73
N VAL A 61 12.02 -3.55 8.08
CA VAL A 61 11.77 -2.48 7.11
C VAL A 61 13.07 -1.93 6.55
N LEU A 62 14.10 -1.69 7.37
CA LEU A 62 15.38 -1.20 6.88
C LEU A 62 16.13 -2.23 6.02
N MET A 63 16.08 -3.52 6.38
CA MET A 63 16.66 -4.59 5.56
C MET A 63 15.95 -4.71 4.21
N LYS A 64 14.62 -4.64 4.19
CA LYS A 64 13.85 -4.55 2.94
C LYS A 64 14.18 -3.27 2.17
N GLY A 65 14.41 -2.18 2.89
CA GLY A 65 14.82 -0.88 2.36
C GLY A 65 16.12 -0.95 1.60
N LEU A 66 17.12 -1.71 2.06
CA LEU A 66 18.39 -1.89 1.33
C LEU A 66 18.15 -2.48 -0.08
N ALA A 67 17.28 -3.48 -0.17
CA ALA A 67 16.92 -4.09 -1.45
C ALA A 67 16.05 -3.14 -2.31
N CYS A 68 15.03 -2.52 -1.73
CA CYS A 68 14.13 -1.61 -2.44
C CYS A 68 14.85 -0.34 -2.94
N PHE A 69 15.84 0.16 -2.19
CA PHE A 69 16.61 1.36 -2.52
C PHE A 69 17.63 1.12 -3.63
N ALA A 70 17.99 -0.14 -3.92
CA ALA A 70 18.82 -0.50 -5.07
C ALA A 70 18.15 -0.16 -6.41
N ASN A 71 16.81 -0.06 -6.43
CA ASN A 71 16.04 0.33 -7.60
C ASN A 71 15.79 1.86 -7.58
N PRO A 72 16.44 2.65 -8.46
CA PRO A 72 16.27 4.11 -8.46
C PRO A 72 14.84 4.57 -8.76
N ARG A 73 13.98 3.72 -9.32
CA ARG A 73 12.55 4.04 -9.50
C ARG A 73 11.82 4.23 -8.17
N ASN A 74 12.38 3.73 -7.07
CA ASN A 74 11.83 3.89 -5.74
C ASN A 74 12.34 5.17 -5.05
N HIS A 75 13.34 5.84 -5.61
CA HIS A 75 13.85 7.09 -5.05
C HIS A 75 12.81 8.22 -5.24
N PRO A 76 12.68 9.15 -4.28
CA PRO A 76 11.90 10.36 -4.48
C PRO A 76 12.60 11.35 -5.41
N GLY A 77 11.87 12.39 -5.80
CA GLY A 77 12.26 13.39 -6.79
C GLY A 77 11.68 13.10 -8.17
N GLN A 78 11.74 14.13 -9.03
CA GLN A 78 11.27 14.01 -10.41
C GLN A 78 12.10 12.98 -11.19
N PRO A 79 11.47 12.24 -12.12
CA PRO A 79 12.19 11.35 -13.02
C PRO A 79 13.29 12.11 -13.76
N ARG A 80 14.54 11.64 -13.64
CA ARG A 80 15.66 12.26 -14.33
C ARG A 80 15.55 12.00 -15.83
N ARG A 81 15.87 13.02 -16.64
CA ARG A 81 15.98 12.91 -18.11
C ARG A 81 17.18 12.07 -18.55
N VAL A 82 18.19 11.96 -17.69
CA VAL A 82 19.44 11.23 -17.94
C VAL A 82 19.27 9.76 -17.57
N SER A 83 19.90 8.86 -18.34
CA SER A 83 19.86 7.42 -18.06
C SER A 83 20.36 7.09 -16.65
N ILE A 84 19.78 6.07 -16.02
CA ILE A 84 20.13 5.59 -14.67
C ILE A 84 21.64 5.39 -14.52
N VAL A 85 22.28 4.79 -15.53
CA VAL A 85 23.69 4.39 -15.48
C VAL A 85 24.65 5.59 -15.47
N ALA A 86 24.23 6.74 -15.99
CA ALA A 86 25.07 7.92 -16.09
C ALA A 86 25.07 8.80 -14.81
N ASN A 87 24.11 8.58 -13.90
CA ASN A 87 24.03 9.32 -12.65
C ASN A 87 25.19 8.98 -11.69
N ASP A 88 25.54 9.95 -10.85
CA ASP A 88 26.37 9.71 -9.67
C ASP A 88 25.50 9.23 -8.50
N TYR A 89 25.93 8.15 -7.85
CA TYR A 89 25.26 7.52 -6.72
C TYR A 89 26.00 7.74 -5.40
N ARG A 90 26.99 8.64 -5.33
CA ARG A 90 27.72 8.93 -4.10
C ARG A 90 26.79 9.32 -2.94
N GLU A 91 25.88 10.26 -3.15
CA GLU A 91 24.90 10.68 -2.12
C GLU A 91 23.97 9.52 -1.71
N PRO A 92 23.35 8.78 -2.64
CA PRO A 92 22.67 7.52 -2.31
C PRO A 92 23.52 6.52 -1.50
N THR A 93 24.82 6.38 -1.79
CA THR A 93 25.71 5.48 -1.05
C THR A 93 25.95 5.97 0.38
N LEU A 94 26.06 7.28 0.62
CA LEU A 94 26.16 7.86 1.97
C LEU A 94 24.91 7.57 2.81
N LEU A 95 23.72 7.68 2.19
CA LEU A 95 22.45 7.34 2.83
C LEU A 95 22.36 5.85 3.19
N VAL A 96 22.85 4.97 2.30
CA VAL A 96 22.95 3.53 2.57
C VAL A 96 23.88 3.26 3.75
N ARG A 97 25.01 3.97 3.84
CA ARG A 97 25.96 3.85 4.97
C ARG A 97 25.28 4.17 6.30
N GLU A 98 24.57 5.29 6.37
CA GLU A 98 23.83 5.69 7.58
C GLU A 98 22.77 4.65 7.97
N ALA A 99 22.03 4.13 6.98
CA ALA A 99 21.04 3.10 7.23
C ALA A 99 21.65 1.76 7.67
N LEU A 100 22.78 1.34 7.09
CA LEU A 100 23.52 0.15 7.53
C LEU A 100 24.00 0.30 8.98
N SER A 101 24.48 1.48 9.36
CA SER A 101 24.85 1.76 10.76
C SER A 101 23.66 1.58 11.70
N LYS A 102 22.47 2.01 11.28
CA LYS A 102 21.23 1.81 12.05
C LYS A 102 20.80 0.34 12.13
N VAL A 103 20.88 -0.40 11.02
CA VAL A 103 20.63 -1.85 10.97
C VAL A 103 21.55 -2.60 11.93
N VAL A 104 22.86 -2.31 11.89
CA VAL A 104 23.84 -2.88 12.82
C VAL A 104 23.48 -2.57 14.28
N GLY A 105 23.07 -1.34 14.57
CA GLY A 105 22.61 -0.92 15.90
C GLY A 105 21.38 -1.68 16.38
N LEU A 106 20.39 -1.91 15.50
CA LEU A 106 19.18 -2.67 15.83
C LEU A 106 19.48 -4.16 16.04
N CYS A 107 20.34 -4.76 15.21
CA CYS A 107 20.77 -6.15 15.42
C CYS A 107 21.48 -6.30 16.78
N ARG A 108 22.38 -5.38 17.13
CA ARG A 108 23.03 -5.36 18.45
C ARG A 108 22.03 -5.23 19.59
N LEU A 109 21.04 -4.34 19.45
CA LEU A 109 20.00 -4.14 20.46
C LEU A 109 19.20 -5.43 20.68
N LEU A 110 18.79 -6.09 19.61
CA LEU A 110 17.97 -7.31 19.65
C LEU A 110 18.75 -8.56 20.08
N LEU A 111 20.08 -8.60 19.89
CA LEU A 111 20.95 -9.67 20.42
C LEU A 111 21.15 -9.58 21.94
N GLY A 112 21.06 -8.37 22.52
CA GLY A 112 21.20 -8.16 23.96
C GLY A 112 22.57 -8.63 24.48
N GLU A 113 22.56 -9.56 25.45
CA GLU A 113 23.79 -10.07 26.08
C GLU A 113 24.70 -10.86 25.12
N HIS A 114 24.13 -11.45 24.07
CA HIS A 114 24.87 -12.24 23.07
C HIS A 114 25.79 -11.38 22.18
N GLU A 115 25.67 -10.05 22.22
CA GLU A 115 26.60 -9.14 21.53
C GLU A 115 28.05 -9.31 22.05
N ARG A 116 28.25 -9.69 23.32
CA ARG A 116 29.61 -9.93 23.85
C ARG A 116 30.30 -11.08 23.12
N THR A 117 29.55 -12.15 22.85
CA THR A 117 30.00 -13.29 22.04
C THR A 117 30.39 -12.85 20.63
N PHE A 118 29.60 -11.95 20.03
CA PHE A 118 29.91 -11.38 18.71
C PHE A 118 31.26 -10.66 18.67
N VAL A 119 31.50 -9.78 19.65
CA VAL A 119 32.74 -9.01 19.73
C VAL A 119 33.95 -9.93 19.91
N PHE A 120 33.83 -10.94 20.78
CA PHE A 120 34.89 -11.92 21.00
C PHE A 120 35.21 -12.72 19.74
N GLN A 121 34.18 -13.19 19.02
CA GLN A 121 34.37 -13.94 17.80
C GLN A 121 35.05 -13.12 16.70
N ARG A 122 34.61 -11.86 16.50
CA ARG A 122 35.22 -10.96 15.53
C ARG A 122 36.68 -10.67 15.86
N TYR A 123 37.02 -10.57 17.14
CA TYR A 123 38.41 -10.47 17.57
C TYR A 123 39.21 -11.73 17.18
N LEU A 124 38.68 -12.93 17.44
CA LEU A 124 39.33 -14.19 17.06
C LEU A 124 39.60 -14.27 15.55
N GLU A 125 38.65 -13.87 14.71
CA GLU A 125 38.84 -13.86 13.24
C GLU A 125 40.04 -13.02 12.79
N THR A 126 40.35 -11.93 13.50
CA THR A 126 41.49 -11.05 13.18
C THR A 126 42.82 -11.53 13.75
N VAL A 127 42.80 -12.33 14.82
CA VAL A 127 43.99 -12.73 15.57
C VAL A 127 44.42 -14.16 15.27
N LEU A 128 43.51 -15.04 14.85
CA LEU A 128 43.84 -16.41 14.48
C LEU A 128 44.80 -16.39 13.28
N PRO A 129 46.01 -16.97 13.39
CA PRO A 129 46.98 -16.97 12.28
C PRO A 129 46.68 -18.05 11.23
N ASP A 130 46.01 -19.15 11.61
CA ASP A 130 45.73 -20.29 10.74
C ASP A 130 44.42 -20.13 9.94
N ASP A 131 44.52 -20.21 8.60
CA ASP A 131 43.38 -20.12 7.69
C ASP A 131 42.40 -21.29 7.86
N GLY A 132 42.88 -22.47 8.28
CA GLY A 132 42.04 -23.63 8.59
C GLY A 132 41.14 -23.40 9.81
N ALA A 133 41.71 -22.85 10.88
CA ALA A 133 40.98 -22.41 12.07
C ALA A 133 39.96 -21.31 11.75
N ARG A 134 40.34 -20.30 10.96
CA ARG A 134 39.39 -19.25 10.51
C ARG A 134 38.24 -19.85 9.68
N THR A 135 38.54 -20.75 8.75
CA THR A 135 37.52 -21.38 7.91
C THR A 135 36.53 -22.22 8.72
N ARG A 136 37.00 -22.95 9.74
CA ARG A 136 36.13 -23.69 10.66
C ARG A 136 35.24 -22.77 11.48
N LEU A 137 35.82 -21.71 12.07
CA LEU A 137 35.07 -20.71 12.83
C LEU A 137 33.95 -20.08 11.99
N VAL A 138 34.23 -19.69 10.74
CA VAL A 138 33.23 -19.13 9.83
C VAL A 138 32.16 -20.15 9.45
N ARG A 139 32.51 -21.43 9.26
CA ARG A 139 31.55 -22.50 8.93
C ARG A 139 30.62 -22.81 10.09
N GLU A 140 31.14 -22.90 11.31
CA GLU A 140 30.34 -23.11 12.53
C GLU A 140 29.31 -21.97 12.72
N THR A 141 29.70 -20.75 12.37
CA THR A 141 28.85 -19.55 12.48
C THR A 141 27.82 -19.42 11.36
N ARG A 142 27.92 -20.22 10.28
CA ARG A 142 26.95 -20.20 9.18
C ARG A 142 25.70 -21.03 9.46
N VAL A 143 25.69 -21.80 10.54
CA VAL A 143 24.50 -22.55 10.97
C VAL A 143 23.49 -21.55 11.54
N GLN A 144 22.24 -21.67 11.08
CA GLN A 144 21.13 -20.78 11.42
C GLN A 144 19.97 -21.62 11.94
N ASP A 145 20.20 -22.36 13.03
CA ASP A 145 19.18 -23.24 13.60
C ASP A 145 18.26 -22.45 14.54
N THR A 146 18.73 -21.31 15.06
CA THR A 146 17.97 -20.41 15.94
C THR A 146 17.82 -19.00 15.38
N PRO A 147 16.80 -18.23 15.83
CA PRO A 147 16.69 -16.80 15.54
C PRO A 147 17.94 -16.03 15.98
N GLU A 148 18.52 -16.35 17.14
CA GLU A 148 19.70 -15.68 17.67
C GLU A 148 20.92 -15.85 16.74
N GLU A 149 21.19 -17.07 16.27
CA GLU A 149 22.27 -17.36 15.32
C GLU A 149 22.04 -16.65 13.97
N SER A 150 20.80 -16.64 13.49
CA SER A 150 20.45 -15.95 12.24
C SER A 150 20.63 -14.43 12.34
N LEU A 151 20.27 -13.86 13.49
CA LEU A 151 20.48 -12.44 13.77
C LEU A 151 21.98 -12.13 13.94
N PHE A 152 22.74 -13.05 14.54
CA PHE A 152 24.19 -12.95 14.68
C PHE A 152 24.88 -12.93 13.30
N GLN A 153 24.48 -13.84 12.39
CA GLN A 153 25.01 -13.85 11.03
C GLN A 153 24.67 -12.57 10.27
N LEU A 154 23.43 -12.09 10.37
CA LEU A 154 23.04 -10.80 9.77
C LEU A 154 23.84 -9.64 10.36
N ARG A 155 24.01 -9.60 11.68
CA ARG A 155 24.83 -8.60 12.38
C ARG A 155 26.27 -8.58 11.88
N HIS A 156 26.85 -9.76 11.63
CA HIS A 156 28.18 -9.92 11.04
C HIS A 156 28.24 -9.36 9.62
N ALA A 157 27.36 -9.85 8.74
CA ALA A 157 27.30 -9.46 7.34
C ALA A 157 27.09 -7.95 7.16
N MET A 158 26.17 -7.35 7.92
CA MET A 158 25.86 -5.93 7.83
C MET A 158 27.01 -5.03 8.31
N THR A 159 27.83 -5.49 9.27
CA THR A 159 29.04 -4.73 9.66
C THR A 159 30.12 -4.81 8.61
N ASN A 160 30.36 -5.97 8.01
CA ASN A 160 31.35 -6.07 6.93
C ASN A 160 30.92 -5.20 5.75
N LEU A 161 29.62 -5.21 5.42
CA LEU A 161 29.09 -4.35 4.37
C LEU A 161 29.19 -2.86 4.75
N LEU A 162 28.94 -2.48 6.00
CA LEU A 162 29.11 -1.10 6.47
C LEU A 162 30.55 -0.60 6.27
N GLU A 163 31.56 -1.42 6.55
CA GLU A 163 32.97 -1.07 6.31
C GLU A 163 33.25 -0.86 4.81
N VAL A 164 32.80 -1.79 3.96
CA VAL A 164 32.95 -1.69 2.50
C VAL A 164 32.28 -0.43 1.96
N VAL A 165 31.03 -0.17 2.37
CA VAL A 165 30.28 1.03 1.97
C VAL A 165 30.95 2.28 2.47
N SER A 166 31.52 2.27 3.68
CA SER A 166 32.27 3.40 4.23
C SER A 166 33.50 3.74 3.41
N GLY A 167 34.20 2.75 2.87
CA GLY A 167 35.29 2.95 1.91
C GLY A 167 34.81 3.53 0.58
N ILE A 168 33.77 2.92 -0.02
CA ILE A 168 33.21 3.36 -1.33
C ILE A 168 32.67 4.78 -1.25
N SER A 169 32.07 5.16 -0.11
CA SER A 169 31.51 6.50 0.13
C SER A 169 32.55 7.62 0.10
N ARG A 170 33.85 7.29 0.24
CA ARG A 170 34.95 8.27 0.15
C ARG A 170 35.36 8.58 -1.29
N LEU A 171 34.90 7.79 -2.26
CA LEU A 171 35.18 8.05 -3.66
C LEU A 171 34.52 9.37 -4.10
N PRO A 172 35.15 10.13 -5.00
CA PRO A 172 34.58 11.39 -5.48
C PRO A 172 33.27 11.18 -6.26
N ARG A 173 33.13 10.03 -6.93
CA ARG A 173 31.97 9.60 -7.71
C ARG A 173 31.73 8.11 -7.51
N VAL A 174 30.47 7.70 -7.39
CA VAL A 174 30.08 6.28 -7.33
C VAL A 174 29.20 5.95 -8.54
N PRO A 175 29.64 5.08 -9.47
CA PRO A 175 28.82 4.69 -10.62
C PRO A 175 27.69 3.75 -10.19
N PHE A 176 26.60 3.74 -10.97
CA PHE A 176 25.43 2.90 -10.71
C PHE A 176 25.77 1.42 -10.48
N ARG A 177 26.70 0.85 -11.26
CA ARG A 177 27.08 -0.57 -11.13
C ARG A 177 27.66 -0.89 -9.76
N THR A 178 28.50 -0.02 -9.20
CA THR A 178 29.08 -0.20 -7.86
C THR A 178 28.02 -0.05 -6.79
N PHE A 179 27.19 0.99 -6.88
CA PHE A 179 26.05 1.21 -5.98
C PHE A 179 25.10 0.00 -5.96
N PHE A 180 24.71 -0.48 -7.13
CA PHE A 180 23.83 -1.62 -7.29
C PHE A 180 24.46 -2.93 -6.79
N ALA A 181 25.74 -3.17 -7.07
CA ALA A 181 26.44 -4.38 -6.61
C ALA A 181 26.51 -4.45 -5.08
N VAL A 182 26.84 -3.34 -4.42
CA VAL A 182 26.87 -3.24 -2.95
C VAL A 182 25.52 -3.59 -2.34
N LEU A 183 24.44 -3.01 -2.86
CA LEU A 183 23.09 -3.32 -2.37
C LEU A 183 22.63 -4.73 -2.78
N GLY A 184 23.16 -5.27 -3.87
CA GLY A 184 22.99 -6.66 -4.26
C GLY A 184 23.59 -7.62 -3.23
N VAL A 185 24.74 -7.28 -2.63
CA VAL A 185 25.33 -8.03 -1.52
C VAL A 185 24.42 -7.97 -0.28
N ALA A 186 23.95 -6.78 0.12
CA ALA A 186 22.96 -6.65 1.20
C ALA A 186 21.73 -7.53 0.96
N HIS A 187 21.17 -7.46 -0.26
CA HIS A 187 20.01 -8.24 -0.65
C HIS A 187 20.28 -9.75 -0.54
N GLY A 188 21.45 -10.21 -0.99
CA GLY A 188 21.88 -11.62 -0.85
C GLY A 188 21.88 -12.07 0.61
N GLU A 189 22.58 -11.33 1.48
CA GLU A 189 22.69 -11.66 2.91
C GLU A 189 21.32 -11.69 3.61
N VAL A 190 20.45 -10.72 3.31
CA VAL A 190 19.07 -10.70 3.84
C VAL A 190 18.26 -11.89 3.31
N SER A 191 18.38 -12.22 2.02
CA SER A 191 17.63 -13.32 1.40
C SER A 191 18.02 -14.70 1.94
N THR A 192 19.25 -14.85 2.41
CA THR A 192 19.78 -16.09 2.99
C THR A 192 19.52 -16.23 4.49
N SER A 193 18.92 -15.22 5.13
CA SER A 193 18.53 -15.32 6.53
C SER A 193 17.37 -16.30 6.69
N ALA A 194 17.53 -17.31 7.54
CA ALA A 194 16.52 -18.34 7.77
C ALA A 194 15.32 -17.84 8.59
N PHE A 195 15.51 -16.76 9.36
CA PHE A 195 14.52 -16.22 10.30
C PHE A 195 14.09 -14.77 10.01
N PHE A 196 14.93 -13.98 9.33
CA PHE A 196 14.68 -12.55 9.10
C PHE A 196 14.82 -12.17 7.63
N ASN A 197 13.87 -12.65 6.82
CA ASN A 197 13.77 -12.29 5.41
C ASN A 197 12.47 -11.51 5.14
N PRO A 198 12.52 -10.17 5.01
CA PRO A 198 11.37 -9.33 4.71
C PRO A 198 11.20 -9.02 3.21
N LEU A 199 11.96 -9.66 2.31
CA LEU A 199 12.06 -9.24 0.92
C LEU A 199 10.82 -9.54 0.07
N SER A 200 10.01 -10.51 0.48
CA SER A 200 8.75 -10.83 -0.19
C SER A 200 7.76 -9.67 -0.10
N ALA A 201 7.28 -9.24 -1.27
CA ALA A 201 6.18 -8.28 -1.34
C ALA A 201 4.86 -8.95 -0.92
N LEU A 202 3.98 -8.18 -0.27
CA LEU A 202 2.64 -8.62 0.16
C LEU A 202 2.65 -9.86 1.07
N GLU A 203 3.72 -10.05 1.83
CA GLU A 203 3.87 -11.12 2.84
C GLU A 203 3.80 -10.51 4.24
N PHE A 204 3.01 -11.10 5.15
CA PHE A 204 2.65 -10.50 6.44
C PHE A 204 3.16 -11.26 7.65
N ARG A 205 3.65 -10.54 8.65
CA ARG A 205 4.21 -11.08 9.88
C ARG A 205 3.19 -10.96 11.01
N PRO A 206 2.84 -12.07 11.71
CA PRO A 206 1.86 -12.01 12.78
C PRO A 206 2.31 -11.13 13.95
N GLU A 207 3.60 -10.92 14.16
CA GLU A 207 4.12 -10.14 15.28
C GLU A 207 3.74 -8.66 15.20
N PHE A 208 3.55 -8.11 13.99
CA PHE A 208 3.22 -6.70 13.84
C PHE A 208 2.14 -6.39 12.77
N ASP A 209 1.75 -7.30 11.89
CA ASP A 209 0.70 -7.00 10.89
C ASP A 209 -0.71 -7.42 11.32
N ARG A 210 -0.89 -7.96 12.53
CA ARG A 210 -2.21 -8.35 13.03
C ARG A 210 -3.19 -7.17 13.00
N ILE A 211 -4.41 -7.43 12.53
CA ILE A 211 -5.53 -6.50 12.63
C ILE A 211 -5.98 -6.49 14.09
N THR A 212 -5.69 -5.41 14.80
CA THR A 212 -6.08 -5.23 16.21
C THR A 212 -7.54 -4.81 16.36
N ASN A 213 -8.09 -4.11 15.36
CA ASN A 213 -9.46 -3.65 15.39
C ASN A 213 -10.45 -4.81 15.12
N ALA A 214 -11.28 -5.13 16.11
CA ALA A 214 -12.22 -6.24 16.03
C ALA A 214 -13.25 -6.09 14.91
N ARG A 215 -13.78 -4.88 14.67
CA ARG A 215 -14.76 -4.61 13.60
C ARG A 215 -14.14 -4.84 12.22
N LEU A 216 -12.91 -4.34 12.03
CA LEU A 216 -12.17 -4.54 10.77
C LEU A 216 -11.82 -6.01 10.55
N LEU A 217 -11.45 -6.75 11.60
CA LEU A 217 -11.19 -8.19 11.51
C LEU A 217 -12.46 -8.98 11.17
N GLU A 218 -13.58 -8.66 11.82
CA GLU A 218 -14.87 -9.29 11.54
C GLU A 218 -15.31 -9.04 10.09
N LEU A 219 -15.15 -7.81 9.61
CA LEU A 219 -15.40 -7.45 8.22
C LEU A 219 -14.62 -8.30 7.22
N THR A 220 -13.32 -8.52 7.47
CA THR A 220 -12.53 -9.39 6.60
C THR A 220 -13.02 -10.84 6.62
N ARG A 221 -13.71 -11.29 7.69
CA ARG A 221 -14.22 -12.67 7.82
C ARG A 221 -15.63 -12.85 7.26
N GLN A 222 -16.44 -11.79 7.21
CA GLN A 222 -17.81 -11.84 6.72
C GLN A 222 -17.92 -12.04 5.20
N VAL A 223 -16.83 -11.82 4.45
CA VAL A 223 -16.79 -12.06 3.00
C VAL A 223 -16.99 -13.55 2.71
N SER A 224 -18.07 -13.90 2.03
CA SER A 224 -18.49 -15.27 1.72
C SER A 224 -17.49 -16.01 0.82
N ASP A 225 -17.06 -15.38 -0.27
CA ASP A 225 -16.12 -15.97 -1.22
C ASP A 225 -14.67 -15.94 -0.72
N GLU A 226 -13.96 -17.06 -0.83
CA GLU A 226 -12.58 -17.21 -0.33
C GLU A 226 -11.57 -16.32 -1.07
N SER A 227 -11.72 -16.17 -2.39
CA SER A 227 -10.81 -15.36 -3.20
C SER A 227 -11.03 -13.87 -2.93
N ALA A 228 -12.29 -13.45 -2.82
CA ALA A 228 -12.67 -12.11 -2.38
C ALA A 228 -12.18 -11.83 -0.96
N ARG A 229 -12.34 -12.78 -0.04
CA ARG A 229 -11.85 -12.68 1.35
C ARG A 229 -10.35 -12.47 1.40
N ARG A 230 -9.59 -13.26 0.63
CA ARG A 230 -8.14 -13.13 0.54
C ARG A 230 -7.70 -11.78 -0.03
N LEU A 231 -8.37 -11.29 -1.08
CA LEU A 231 -8.09 -9.98 -1.66
C LEU A 231 -8.35 -8.83 -0.69
N VAL A 232 -9.47 -8.89 0.03
CA VAL A 232 -9.85 -7.90 1.05
C VAL A 232 -8.82 -7.91 2.17
N ALA A 233 -8.53 -9.07 2.75
CA ALA A 233 -7.56 -9.20 3.84
C ALA A 233 -6.16 -8.72 3.43
N LEU A 234 -5.67 -9.10 2.24
CA LEU A 234 -4.39 -8.64 1.70
C LEU A 234 -4.37 -7.10 1.55
N THR A 235 -5.47 -6.52 1.07
CA THR A 235 -5.58 -5.06 0.90
C THR A 235 -5.54 -4.35 2.23
N VAL A 236 -6.34 -4.80 3.21
CA VAL A 236 -6.37 -4.23 4.56
C VAL A 236 -4.99 -4.32 5.22
N LEU A 237 -4.37 -5.50 5.23
CA LEU A 237 -3.05 -5.71 5.82
C LEU A 237 -1.99 -4.81 5.16
N SER A 238 -2.03 -4.67 3.83
CA SER A 238 -1.11 -3.79 3.11
C SER A 238 -1.29 -2.33 3.50
N LEU A 239 -2.53 -1.85 3.60
CA LEU A 239 -2.83 -0.46 3.97
C LEU A 239 -2.42 -0.17 5.42
N LEU A 240 -2.70 -1.08 6.36
CA LEU A 240 -2.29 -0.97 7.75
C LEU A 240 -0.77 -0.97 7.90
N ARG A 241 -0.06 -1.81 7.13
CA ARG A 241 1.40 -1.80 7.12
C ARG A 241 1.97 -0.49 6.56
N MET A 242 1.37 0.05 5.51
CA MET A 242 1.77 1.36 5.00
C MET A 242 1.57 2.47 6.04
N LEU A 243 0.50 2.42 6.85
CA LEU A 243 0.33 3.33 7.99
C LEU A 243 1.47 3.19 9.00
N LYS A 244 1.91 1.96 9.31
CA LYS A 244 3.08 1.74 10.17
C LYS A 244 4.38 2.30 9.59
N TYR A 245 4.54 2.31 8.26
CA TYR A 245 5.67 3.00 7.62
C TYR A 245 5.62 4.51 7.87
N LEU A 246 4.43 5.11 7.83
CA LEU A 246 4.27 6.53 8.16
C LEU A 246 4.57 6.79 9.64
N ASP A 247 4.18 5.87 10.54
CA ASP A 247 4.52 5.98 11.97
C ASP A 247 6.04 5.94 12.21
N LEU A 248 6.76 5.07 11.49
CA LEU A 248 8.23 5.05 11.51
C LEU A 248 8.80 6.40 11.03
N LEU A 249 8.29 6.93 9.91
CA LEU A 249 8.75 8.22 9.38
C LEU A 249 8.47 9.39 10.35
N ASP A 250 7.34 9.38 11.03
CA ASP A 250 6.96 10.39 12.02
C ASP A 250 7.77 10.27 13.33
N ALA A 251 8.15 9.06 13.74
CA ALA A 251 9.04 8.83 14.88
C ALA A 251 10.43 9.47 14.69
N GLY A 252 10.81 9.72 13.43
CA GLY A 252 11.99 10.48 13.05
C GLY A 252 13.26 9.64 13.01
N PHE A 253 13.96 9.71 11.87
CA PHE A 253 15.29 9.13 11.69
C PHE A 253 16.26 10.17 11.13
N GLY A 254 17.53 9.78 11.04
CA GLY A 254 18.47 10.43 10.13
C GLY A 254 18.07 10.22 8.65
N PRO A 255 18.73 10.94 7.73
CA PRO A 255 18.41 10.90 6.30
C PRO A 255 18.46 9.49 5.69
N GLY A 256 19.50 8.70 5.99
CA GLY A 256 19.66 7.35 5.44
C GLY A 256 18.46 6.43 5.66
N PRO A 257 18.12 6.09 6.92
CA PRO A 257 16.96 5.25 7.23
C PRO A 257 15.65 5.80 6.65
N THR A 258 15.47 7.13 6.64
CA THR A 258 14.29 7.79 6.08
C THR A 258 14.09 7.43 4.60
N TYR A 259 15.13 7.57 3.78
CA TYR A 259 15.04 7.23 2.35
C TYR A 259 14.82 5.74 2.08
N LEU A 260 15.35 4.86 2.95
CA LEU A 260 15.09 3.42 2.83
C LEU A 260 13.63 3.08 3.15
N VAL A 261 13.07 3.64 4.22
CA VAL A 261 11.64 3.46 4.56
C VAL A 261 10.75 3.98 3.43
N LEU A 262 11.07 5.15 2.85
CA LEU A 262 10.37 5.66 1.67
C LEU A 262 10.46 4.70 0.47
N ALA A 263 11.63 4.10 0.22
CA ALA A 263 11.77 3.14 -0.86
C ALA A 263 10.93 1.87 -0.63
N VAL A 264 10.80 1.41 0.62
CA VAL A 264 9.88 0.31 0.98
C VAL A 264 8.43 0.70 0.73
N LEU A 265 8.00 1.87 1.24
CA LEU A 265 6.63 2.38 1.05
C LEU A 265 6.27 2.43 -0.44
N ARG A 266 7.16 2.98 -1.29
CA ARG A 266 6.92 3.05 -2.74
C ARG A 266 6.88 1.67 -3.39
N SER A 267 7.75 0.74 -2.96
CA SER A 267 7.81 -0.62 -3.48
C SER A 267 6.53 -1.42 -3.14
N ASP A 268 6.13 -1.43 -1.88
CA ASP A 268 4.97 -2.21 -1.43
C ASP A 268 3.66 -1.65 -1.95
N ALA A 269 3.54 -0.33 -2.06
CA ALA A 269 2.38 0.26 -2.71
C ALA A 269 2.31 -0.04 -4.20
N ARG A 270 3.45 -0.07 -4.92
CA ARG A 270 3.48 -0.54 -6.31
C ARG A 270 3.09 -2.00 -6.44
N ALA A 271 3.54 -2.85 -5.52
CA ALA A 271 3.16 -4.26 -5.49
C ALA A 271 1.65 -4.42 -5.28
N LEU A 272 1.06 -3.73 -4.29
CA LEU A 272 -0.37 -3.75 -4.03
C LEU A 272 -1.17 -3.23 -5.23
N THR A 273 -0.85 -2.03 -5.71
CA THR A 273 -1.58 -1.40 -6.83
C THR A 273 -1.54 -2.26 -8.09
N THR A 274 -0.38 -2.83 -8.42
CA THR A 274 -0.23 -3.76 -9.56
C THR A 274 -1.06 -5.03 -9.33
N HIS A 275 -1.03 -5.61 -8.14
CA HIS A 275 -1.80 -6.80 -7.80
C HIS A 275 -3.31 -6.55 -7.96
N LEU A 276 -3.83 -5.46 -7.40
CA LEU A 276 -5.25 -5.11 -7.49
C LEU A 276 -5.69 -4.82 -8.93
N GLN A 277 -4.85 -4.15 -9.72
CA GLN A 277 -5.18 -3.82 -11.11
C GLN A 277 -5.15 -5.03 -12.05
N THR A 278 -4.24 -5.98 -11.83
CA THR A 278 -3.98 -7.08 -12.78
C THR A 278 -4.59 -8.41 -12.37
N ARG A 279 -4.73 -8.68 -11.06
CA ARG A 279 -5.13 -9.99 -10.55
C ARG A 279 -6.53 -10.02 -9.94
N ALA A 280 -7.00 -8.92 -9.33
CA ALA A 280 -8.26 -8.93 -8.60
C ALA A 280 -9.44 -9.35 -9.49
N GLY A 281 -9.57 -8.76 -10.69
CA GLY A 281 -10.67 -9.11 -11.60
C GLY A 281 -10.69 -10.58 -12.01
N VAL A 282 -9.52 -11.13 -12.36
CA VAL A 282 -9.38 -12.54 -12.76
C VAL A 282 -9.71 -13.47 -11.60
N GLN A 283 -9.18 -13.20 -10.40
CA GLN A 283 -9.41 -14.03 -9.22
C GLN A 283 -10.89 -14.04 -8.80
N LEU A 284 -11.56 -12.89 -8.84
CA LEU A 284 -12.98 -12.79 -8.50
C LEU A 284 -13.84 -13.52 -9.54
N ALA A 285 -13.51 -13.40 -10.84
CA ALA A 285 -14.22 -14.09 -11.91
C ALA A 285 -14.06 -15.62 -11.83
N GLU A 286 -12.82 -16.11 -11.68
CA GLU A 286 -12.53 -17.54 -11.55
C GLU A 286 -13.21 -18.15 -10.31
N ALA A 287 -13.28 -17.40 -9.20
CA ALA A 287 -13.95 -17.85 -7.99
C ALA A 287 -15.46 -17.98 -8.21
N TYR A 288 -16.08 -16.97 -8.81
CA TYR A 288 -17.50 -17.00 -9.17
C TYR A 288 -17.83 -18.14 -10.15
N GLU A 289 -17.00 -18.33 -11.17
CA GLU A 289 -17.12 -19.40 -12.16
C GLU A 289 -17.04 -20.79 -11.51
N LYS A 290 -16.08 -21.00 -10.60
CA LYS A 290 -15.99 -22.25 -9.82
C LYS A 290 -17.23 -22.49 -8.97
N GLN A 291 -17.79 -21.45 -8.35
CA GLN A 291 -19.03 -21.58 -7.59
C GLN A 291 -20.23 -21.92 -8.47
N LEU A 292 -20.29 -21.34 -9.68
CA LEU A 292 -21.33 -21.62 -10.66
C LEU A 292 -21.27 -23.07 -11.15
N PHE A 293 -20.09 -23.54 -11.57
CA PHE A 293 -19.92 -24.90 -12.11
C PHE A 293 -20.00 -26.03 -11.09
N ARG A 294 -19.80 -25.74 -9.79
CA ARG A 294 -20.04 -26.72 -8.73
C ARG A 294 -21.52 -27.04 -8.53
N ARG A 295 -22.44 -26.26 -9.12
CA ARG A 295 -23.88 -26.40 -8.89
C ARG A 295 -24.57 -27.14 -10.05
N PRO A 296 -25.47 -28.10 -9.76
CA PRO A 296 -26.29 -28.74 -10.78
C PRO A 296 -27.14 -27.71 -11.54
N ALA A 297 -27.28 -27.87 -12.86
CA ALA A 297 -28.03 -26.94 -13.72
C ALA A 297 -29.47 -26.69 -13.25
N ARG A 298 -30.14 -27.72 -12.69
CA ARG A 298 -31.51 -27.63 -12.15
C ARG A 298 -31.65 -26.65 -10.96
N GLU A 299 -30.56 -26.39 -10.23
CA GLU A 299 -30.55 -25.49 -9.07
C GLU A 299 -30.25 -24.04 -9.45
N LEU A 300 -29.75 -23.81 -10.68
CA LEU A 300 -29.40 -22.47 -11.16
C LEU A 300 -30.63 -21.57 -11.28
N VAL A 301 -31.76 -22.12 -11.76
CA VAL A 301 -33.01 -21.36 -11.91
C VAL A 301 -33.53 -20.91 -10.54
N GLN A 302 -33.52 -21.80 -9.55
CA GLN A 302 -34.01 -21.50 -8.19
C GLN A 302 -33.12 -20.50 -7.44
N ARG A 303 -31.84 -20.40 -7.82
CA ARG A 303 -30.86 -19.52 -7.18
C ARG A 303 -30.40 -18.37 -8.06
N TYR A 304 -31.11 -18.10 -9.15
CA TYR A 304 -30.74 -17.07 -10.12
C TYR A 304 -30.51 -15.72 -9.44
N GLU A 305 -31.45 -15.26 -8.62
CA GLU A 305 -31.34 -13.97 -7.92
C GLU A 305 -30.13 -13.95 -6.97
N ALA A 306 -29.91 -14.99 -6.18
CA ALA A 306 -28.76 -15.06 -5.27
C ALA A 306 -27.42 -15.07 -6.02
N LEU A 307 -27.32 -15.76 -7.16
CA LEU A 307 -26.13 -15.77 -8.00
C LEU A 307 -25.91 -14.41 -8.67
N ARG A 308 -26.98 -13.74 -9.09
CA ARG A 308 -26.93 -12.40 -9.65
C ARG A 308 -26.46 -11.38 -8.63
N GLU A 309 -27.05 -11.37 -7.43
CA GLU A 309 -26.63 -10.50 -6.33
C GLU A 309 -25.17 -10.69 -5.97
N GLU A 310 -24.69 -11.93 -5.89
CA GLU A 310 -23.27 -12.21 -5.63
C GLU A 310 -22.38 -11.66 -6.76
N GLY A 311 -22.77 -11.86 -8.03
CA GLY A 311 -22.06 -11.29 -9.17
C GLY A 311 -21.97 -9.77 -9.11
N GLU A 312 -23.07 -9.09 -8.81
CA GLU A 312 -23.14 -7.63 -8.63
C GLU A 312 -22.22 -7.18 -7.48
N ARG A 313 -22.21 -7.88 -6.33
CA ARG A 313 -21.30 -7.62 -5.21
C ARG A 313 -19.83 -7.75 -5.61
N LEU A 314 -19.46 -8.79 -6.35
CA LEU A 314 -18.08 -9.00 -6.80
C LEU A 314 -17.63 -7.93 -7.80
N VAL A 315 -18.50 -7.49 -8.70
CA VAL A 315 -18.24 -6.38 -9.62
C VAL A 315 -17.99 -5.08 -8.84
N HIS A 316 -18.82 -4.81 -7.83
CA HIS A 316 -18.63 -3.65 -6.96
C HIS A 316 -17.33 -3.72 -6.15
N LEU A 317 -17.00 -4.87 -5.58
CA LEU A 317 -15.74 -5.08 -4.87
C LEU A 317 -14.54 -4.84 -5.81
N LYS A 318 -14.57 -5.40 -7.02
CA LYS A 318 -13.53 -5.19 -8.04
C LYS A 318 -13.34 -3.71 -8.36
N ALA A 319 -14.44 -2.98 -8.54
CA ALA A 319 -14.38 -1.56 -8.85
C ALA A 319 -13.82 -0.74 -7.67
N THR A 320 -14.18 -1.10 -6.43
CA THR A 320 -13.63 -0.50 -5.21
C THR A 320 -12.12 -0.74 -5.07
N LEU A 321 -11.66 -1.99 -5.23
CA LEU A 321 -10.23 -2.32 -5.20
C LEU A 321 -9.46 -1.58 -6.30
N GLY A 322 -10.05 -1.47 -7.49
CA GLY A 322 -9.50 -0.66 -8.59
C GLY A 322 -9.40 0.83 -8.24
N GLY A 323 -10.41 1.38 -7.57
CA GLY A 323 -10.43 2.76 -7.10
C GLY A 323 -9.39 3.05 -6.03
N ILE A 324 -9.26 2.16 -5.05
CA ILE A 324 -8.20 2.23 -4.03
C ILE A 324 -6.82 2.21 -4.69
N ALA A 325 -6.58 1.29 -5.62
CA ALA A 325 -5.30 1.18 -6.31
C ALA A 325 -4.96 2.45 -7.11
N ALA A 326 -5.94 3.02 -7.80
CA ALA A 326 -5.76 4.22 -8.59
C ALA A 326 -5.51 5.46 -7.71
N ASN A 327 -6.26 5.62 -6.61
CA ASN A 327 -6.05 6.70 -5.64
C ASN A 327 -4.66 6.60 -4.97
N LEU A 328 -4.28 5.41 -4.52
CA LEU A 328 -2.97 5.18 -3.88
C LEU A 328 -1.81 5.50 -4.82
N LYS A 329 -1.90 5.05 -6.08
CA LYS A 329 -0.89 5.35 -7.11
C LYS A 329 -0.70 6.85 -7.29
N LEU A 330 -1.79 7.60 -7.23
CA LEU A 330 -1.83 9.03 -7.48
C LEU A 330 -1.26 9.85 -6.32
N GLU A 331 -1.68 9.54 -5.10
CA GLU A 331 -1.15 10.17 -3.89
C GLU A 331 0.35 9.90 -3.72
N LEU A 332 0.80 8.67 -4.00
CA LEU A 332 2.23 8.36 -3.96
C LEU A 332 3.01 9.04 -5.08
N ARG A 333 2.43 9.18 -6.28
CA ARG A 333 3.07 9.94 -7.35
C ARG A 333 3.28 11.39 -6.91
N ARG A 334 2.23 12.03 -6.40
CA ARG A 334 2.28 13.39 -5.87
C ARG A 334 3.37 13.53 -4.80
N ALA A 335 3.31 12.68 -3.77
CA ALA A 335 4.25 12.72 -2.66
C ALA A 335 5.70 12.52 -3.13
N PHE A 336 5.96 11.49 -3.93
CA PHE A 336 7.34 11.13 -4.31
C PHE A 336 7.92 11.99 -5.42
N GLU A 337 7.13 12.49 -6.37
CA GLU A 337 7.66 13.23 -7.53
C GLU A 337 7.69 14.74 -7.30
N HIS A 338 6.86 15.26 -6.39
CA HIS A 338 6.68 16.70 -6.21
C HIS A 338 6.94 17.23 -4.80
N GLU A 339 6.74 16.42 -3.76
CA GLU A 339 6.83 16.91 -2.37
C GLU A 339 8.10 16.43 -1.65
N LEU A 340 8.57 15.22 -1.95
CA LEU A 340 9.78 14.66 -1.37
C LEU A 340 11.04 15.06 -2.16
N PRO A 341 12.12 15.49 -1.47
CA PRO A 341 13.40 15.77 -2.13
C PRO A 341 14.05 14.49 -2.67
N SER A 342 14.84 14.61 -3.73
CA SER A 342 15.65 13.49 -4.21
C SER A 342 16.81 13.20 -3.24
N PRO A 343 17.34 11.95 -3.23
CA PRO A 343 18.46 11.56 -2.37
C PRO A 343 19.72 12.45 -2.51
N ASP A 344 19.91 13.07 -3.66
CA ASP A 344 21.05 13.92 -4.01
C ASP A 344 20.72 15.42 -3.99
N ALA A 345 19.56 15.81 -3.49
CA ALA A 345 19.15 17.21 -3.44
C ALA A 345 19.95 18.06 -2.43
N GLY A 346 20.85 17.46 -1.66
CA GLY A 346 21.69 18.16 -0.68
C GLY A 346 20.91 18.84 0.45
N ARG A 347 19.70 18.37 0.75
CA ARG A 347 18.84 18.94 1.79
C ARG A 347 19.36 18.63 3.19
N THR A 348 19.21 19.59 4.08
CA THR A 348 19.51 19.40 5.50
C THR A 348 18.50 18.44 6.14
N GLU A 349 18.88 17.80 7.25
CA GLU A 349 17.99 16.92 8.00
C GLU A 349 16.71 17.63 8.46
N ALA A 350 16.81 18.92 8.84
CA ALA A 350 15.66 19.71 9.24
C ALA A 350 14.65 19.93 8.09
N GLU A 351 15.15 20.25 6.89
CA GLU A 351 14.29 20.37 5.70
C GLU A 351 13.64 19.04 5.33
N LEU A 352 14.37 17.93 5.45
CA LEU A 352 13.83 16.60 5.22
C LEU A 352 12.72 16.29 6.22
N LYS A 353 12.91 16.55 7.52
CA LYS A 353 11.87 16.36 8.54
C LYS A 353 10.59 17.14 8.23
N VAL A 354 10.71 18.39 7.78
CA VAL A 354 9.55 19.20 7.37
C VAL A 354 8.85 18.61 6.14
N ALA A 355 9.60 18.13 5.15
CA ALA A 355 9.04 17.47 3.98
C ALA A 355 8.32 16.16 4.36
N ILE A 356 8.92 15.35 5.24
CA ILE A 356 8.32 14.10 5.74
C ILE A 356 7.03 14.40 6.48
N ALA A 357 7.01 15.32 7.44
CA ALA A 357 5.80 15.65 8.21
C ALA A 357 4.63 16.11 7.31
N ARG A 358 4.92 16.84 6.23
CA ARG A 358 3.92 17.24 5.24
C ARG A 358 3.36 16.05 4.47
N VAL A 359 4.25 15.15 4.03
CA VAL A 359 3.89 13.99 3.23
C VAL A 359 3.14 12.95 4.06
N THR A 360 3.59 12.66 5.28
CA THR A 360 2.89 11.75 6.20
C THR A 360 1.51 12.30 6.56
N GLY A 361 1.40 13.61 6.81
CA GLY A 361 0.13 14.30 7.03
C GLY A 361 -0.86 14.22 5.86
N THR A 362 -0.36 14.02 4.62
CA THR A 362 -1.20 13.88 3.42
C THR A 362 -1.53 12.42 3.08
N LEU A 363 -0.55 11.52 3.21
CA LEU A 363 -0.68 10.11 2.88
C LEU A 363 -1.46 9.33 3.94
N ARG A 364 -1.34 9.67 5.23
CA ARG A 364 -2.04 8.97 6.32
C ARG A 364 -3.56 9.03 6.15
N PRO A 365 -4.20 10.19 5.92
CA PRO A 365 -5.63 10.25 5.58
C PRO A 365 -5.98 9.47 4.31
N ALA A 366 -5.08 9.39 3.32
CA ALA A 366 -5.30 8.60 2.10
C ALA A 366 -5.53 7.12 2.40
N LEU A 367 -4.62 6.57 3.20
CA LEU A 367 -4.59 5.16 3.55
C LEU A 367 -5.75 4.82 4.49
N GLN A 368 -6.02 5.69 5.47
CA GLN A 368 -7.18 5.55 6.37
C GLN A 368 -8.50 5.55 5.59
N ASN A 369 -8.69 6.50 4.67
CA ASN A 369 -9.88 6.54 3.83
C ASN A 369 -10.02 5.28 2.96
N ALA A 370 -8.93 4.74 2.43
CA ALA A 370 -8.97 3.49 1.66
C ALA A 370 -9.48 2.30 2.51
N VAL A 371 -9.09 2.23 3.79
CA VAL A 371 -9.60 1.22 4.73
C VAL A 371 -11.10 1.42 4.99
N LEU A 372 -11.54 2.67 5.23
CA LEU A 372 -12.95 2.99 5.49
C LEU A 372 -13.85 2.69 4.27
N VAL A 373 -13.42 3.08 3.07
CA VAL A 373 -14.15 2.81 1.82
C VAL A 373 -14.29 1.30 1.60
N LEU A 374 -13.27 0.51 1.92
CA LEU A 374 -13.34 -0.94 1.83
C LEU A 374 -14.36 -1.51 2.81
N GLY A 375 -14.39 -1.02 4.06
CA GLY A 375 -15.40 -1.44 5.03
C GLY A 375 -16.83 -1.13 4.59
N LYS A 376 -17.07 0.05 4.04
CA LYS A 376 -18.40 0.46 3.52
C LYS A 376 -18.94 -0.48 2.45
N VAL A 377 -18.08 -0.95 1.55
CA VAL A 377 -18.48 -1.85 0.45
C VAL A 377 -18.80 -3.25 0.95
N LEU A 378 -18.28 -3.64 2.10
CA LEU A 378 -18.58 -4.93 2.74
C LEU A 378 -19.86 -4.91 3.59
N GLY A 379 -20.60 -3.79 3.59
CA GLY A 379 -21.91 -3.68 4.23
C GLY A 379 -21.88 -3.11 5.65
N GLU A 380 -20.71 -2.78 6.19
CA GLU A 380 -20.60 -2.09 7.48
C GLU A 380 -20.27 -0.63 7.29
N ARG A 381 -21.00 0.24 7.99
CA ARG A 381 -20.55 1.62 8.20
C ARG A 381 -19.51 1.58 9.31
N LEU A 382 -18.24 1.37 8.93
CA LEU A 382 -17.12 1.69 9.80
C LEU A 382 -17.20 3.18 10.13
N ASP A 383 -17.62 3.50 11.35
CA ASP A 383 -17.56 4.83 11.90
C ASP A 383 -16.08 5.22 12.08
N GLU A 384 -15.74 6.46 11.72
CA GLU A 384 -14.41 7.03 11.99
C GLU A 384 -14.05 6.96 13.50
N HIS A 385 -15.09 6.88 14.35
CA HIS A 385 -15.09 6.77 15.81
C HIS A 385 -14.73 5.38 16.36
N GLY A 386 -14.42 4.39 15.51
CA GLY A 386 -14.09 3.05 15.98
C GLY A 386 -12.81 2.45 15.39
N VAL A 387 -12.26 2.99 14.30
CA VAL A 387 -11.12 2.37 13.57
C VAL A 387 -9.80 3.13 13.77
N PHE A 388 -9.84 4.46 13.83
CA PHE A 388 -8.64 5.30 13.87
C PHE A 388 -8.64 6.36 14.99
N ASP A 389 -9.72 6.45 15.79
CA ASP A 389 -9.90 7.25 17.02
C ASP A 389 -8.94 8.43 17.22
N ASP A 390 -8.96 9.35 16.26
CA ASP A 390 -8.17 10.57 16.32
C ASP A 390 -8.98 11.73 15.74
N ALA A 391 -9.27 12.73 16.57
CA ALA A 391 -9.93 13.96 16.15
C ALA A 391 -9.12 14.69 15.07
N SER A 392 -7.80 14.55 15.06
CA SER A 392 -6.91 15.06 14.02
C SER A 392 -7.10 14.32 12.70
N ALA A 393 -7.25 12.98 12.75
CA ALA A 393 -7.53 12.15 11.58
C ALA A 393 -8.90 12.50 10.96
N ARG A 394 -9.95 12.68 11.78
CA ARG A 394 -11.28 13.12 11.31
C ARG A 394 -11.22 14.45 10.57
N ARG A 395 -10.55 15.44 11.17
CA ARG A 395 -10.36 16.75 10.53
C ARG A 395 -9.60 16.61 9.22
N ALA A 396 -8.51 15.84 9.19
CA ALA A 396 -7.71 15.64 7.98
C ALA A 396 -8.49 14.90 6.87
N LEU A 397 -9.31 13.90 7.23
CA LEU A 397 -10.22 13.20 6.32
C LEU A 397 -11.27 14.15 5.76
N SER A 398 -11.92 14.97 6.60
CA SER A 398 -12.91 15.98 6.16
C SER A 398 -12.29 17.05 5.26
N VAL A 399 -11.09 17.55 5.57
CA VAL A 399 -10.36 18.52 4.72
C VAL A 399 -10.07 17.91 3.36
N ARG A 400 -9.58 16.66 3.35
CA ARG A 400 -9.26 15.94 2.13
C ARG A 400 -10.52 15.66 1.30
N LEU A 401 -11.57 15.13 1.93
CA LEU A 401 -12.83 14.83 1.26
C LEU A 401 -13.40 16.08 0.61
N ARG A 402 -13.41 17.22 1.32
CA ARG A 402 -13.82 18.53 0.78
C ARG A 402 -13.02 18.91 -0.48
N ARG A 403 -11.70 18.72 -0.45
CA ARG A 403 -10.81 18.97 -1.59
C ARG A 403 -11.09 18.04 -2.76
N ASP A 404 -11.19 16.74 -2.50
CA ASP A 404 -11.38 15.70 -3.52
C ASP A 404 -12.76 15.86 -4.22
N ILE A 405 -13.81 16.19 -3.46
CA ILE A 405 -15.14 16.55 -3.99
C ILE A 405 -15.04 17.74 -4.95
N TRP A 406 -14.39 18.82 -4.50
CA TRP A 406 -14.26 20.03 -5.32
C TRP A 406 -13.47 19.76 -6.60
N MET A 407 -12.35 19.04 -6.51
CA MET A 407 -11.51 18.65 -7.65
C MET A 407 -12.30 17.80 -8.64
N PHE A 408 -13.01 16.77 -8.17
CA PHE A 408 -13.76 15.90 -9.05
C PHE A 408 -14.95 16.61 -9.71
N ALA A 409 -15.60 17.54 -9.02
CA ALA A 409 -16.62 18.40 -9.62
C ALA A 409 -16.05 19.24 -10.77
N GLN A 410 -14.81 19.73 -10.68
CA GLN A 410 -14.16 20.40 -11.82
C GLN A 410 -13.88 19.45 -12.99
N ILE A 411 -13.49 18.21 -12.70
CA ILE A 411 -13.26 17.17 -13.74
C ILE A 411 -14.56 16.87 -14.48
N LEU A 412 -15.69 16.69 -13.78
CA LEU A 412 -16.99 16.47 -14.39
C LEU A 412 -17.45 17.65 -15.26
N ARG A 413 -17.26 18.89 -14.78
CA ARG A 413 -17.57 20.10 -15.56
C ARG A 413 -16.72 20.19 -16.82
N ALA A 414 -15.43 19.91 -16.72
CA ALA A 414 -14.53 19.90 -17.87
C ALA A 414 -14.89 18.80 -18.88
N PHE A 415 -15.26 17.62 -18.40
CA PHE A 415 -15.76 16.52 -19.25
C PHE A 415 -17.03 16.92 -20.00
N GLY A 416 -18.04 17.44 -19.29
CA GLY A 416 -19.30 17.90 -19.90
C GLY A 416 -19.08 19.03 -20.91
N ALA A 417 -18.22 20.01 -20.59
CA ALA A 417 -17.88 21.10 -21.51
C ALA A 417 -17.17 20.61 -22.78
N LYS A 418 -16.18 19.72 -22.65
CA LYS A 418 -15.48 19.13 -23.81
C LYS A 418 -16.42 18.27 -24.67
N ALA A 419 -17.30 17.49 -24.03
CA ALA A 419 -18.24 16.63 -24.74
C ALA A 419 -19.27 17.44 -25.54
N ARG A 420 -19.77 18.56 -25.00
CA ARG A 420 -20.71 19.46 -25.68
C ARG A 420 -20.06 20.29 -26.79
N ALA A 421 -18.74 20.52 -26.73
CA ALA A 421 -18.00 21.27 -27.74
C ALA A 421 -17.64 20.44 -28.99
N LEU A 422 -17.95 19.14 -29.02
CA LEU A 422 -17.73 18.29 -30.18
C LEU A 422 -18.71 18.64 -31.33
N PRO A 423 -18.22 18.94 -32.54
CA PRO A 423 -19.07 19.32 -33.69
C PRO A 423 -20.04 18.18 -34.05
N ASP A 424 -21.24 18.49 -34.56
CA ASP A 424 -22.33 17.51 -34.79
C ASP A 424 -22.21 16.66 -36.07
N THR A 425 -21.18 16.85 -36.89
CA THR A 425 -21.02 16.20 -38.20
C THR A 425 -20.39 14.80 -38.15
N GLU A 426 -20.66 13.97 -39.16
CA GLU A 426 -20.13 12.59 -39.34
C GLU A 426 -18.58 12.52 -39.31
N GLU A 427 -17.87 13.63 -39.55
CA GLU A 427 -16.43 13.78 -39.37
C GLU A 427 -15.95 13.69 -37.89
N ARG A 428 -16.87 13.60 -36.91
CA ARG A 428 -16.61 13.42 -35.46
C ARG A 428 -15.58 12.33 -35.14
N TRP A 429 -15.49 11.30 -35.98
CA TRP A 429 -14.91 10.00 -35.64
C TRP A 429 -13.71 9.58 -36.51
N GLY A 430 -13.23 10.45 -37.40
CA GLY A 430 -12.13 10.15 -38.32
C GLY A 430 -10.73 10.13 -37.71
N GLY A 431 -10.55 10.61 -36.48
CA GLY A 431 -9.24 10.74 -35.83
C GLY A 431 -9.16 10.02 -34.49
N ALA A 432 -8.14 9.17 -34.30
CA ALA A 432 -7.84 8.50 -33.03
C ALA A 432 -7.62 9.46 -31.83
N SER A 433 -7.47 10.77 -32.07
CA SER A 433 -7.27 11.81 -31.05
C SER A 433 -8.55 12.46 -30.52
N SER A 434 -9.71 12.38 -31.20
CA SER A 434 -10.91 13.16 -30.81
C SER A 434 -11.57 12.66 -29.51
N LEU A 435 -11.29 11.42 -29.08
CA LEU A 435 -11.89 10.76 -27.91
C LEU A 435 -10.91 10.48 -26.79
N GLN A 436 -9.67 10.98 -26.91
CA GLN A 436 -8.67 10.80 -25.87
C GLN A 436 -9.15 11.35 -24.52
N PHE A 437 -9.89 12.47 -24.54
CA PHE A 437 -10.45 13.07 -23.33
C PHE A 437 -11.46 12.16 -22.59
N VAL A 438 -12.18 11.28 -23.30
CA VAL A 438 -13.10 10.30 -22.68
C VAL A 438 -12.30 9.24 -21.93
N ARG A 439 -11.19 8.76 -22.52
CA ARG A 439 -10.30 7.80 -21.87
C ARG A 439 -9.61 8.40 -20.64
N GLU A 440 -9.17 9.65 -20.75
CA GLU A 440 -8.63 10.43 -19.62
C GLU A 440 -9.66 10.61 -18.52
N PHE A 441 -10.88 11.02 -18.87
CA PHE A 441 -11.99 11.13 -17.92
C PHE A 441 -12.28 9.82 -17.20
N LEU A 442 -12.37 8.69 -17.92
CA LEU A 442 -12.58 7.39 -17.30
C LEU A 442 -11.42 6.99 -16.38
N ALA A 443 -10.19 7.40 -16.68
CA ALA A 443 -9.05 7.22 -15.78
C ALA A 443 -9.20 8.06 -14.51
N TYR A 444 -9.56 9.34 -14.63
CA TYR A 444 -9.81 10.21 -13.47
C TYR A 444 -11.01 9.76 -12.62
N PHE A 445 -12.06 9.27 -13.27
CA PHE A 445 -13.21 8.69 -12.58
C PHE A 445 -12.78 7.47 -11.77
N ARG A 446 -11.98 6.55 -12.34
CA ARG A 446 -11.46 5.41 -11.57
C ARG A 446 -10.59 5.83 -10.39
N SER A 447 -9.79 6.89 -10.51
CA SER A 447 -8.86 7.31 -9.45
C SER A 447 -9.52 8.11 -8.32
N MET A 448 -10.46 9.01 -8.64
CA MET A 448 -11.03 9.96 -7.68
C MET A 448 -12.56 9.87 -7.61
N GLY A 449 -13.22 9.72 -8.76
CA GLY A 449 -14.68 9.73 -8.83
C GLY A 449 -15.35 8.54 -8.19
N TYR A 450 -14.86 7.32 -8.42
CA TYR A 450 -15.47 6.10 -7.91
C TYR A 450 -15.45 6.02 -6.37
N PRO A 451 -14.32 6.30 -5.68
CA PRO A 451 -14.31 6.41 -4.22
C PRO A 451 -15.34 7.41 -3.69
N LEU A 452 -15.47 8.60 -4.30
CA LEU A 452 -16.44 9.62 -3.90
C LEU A 452 -17.87 9.18 -4.12
N LEU A 453 -18.16 8.59 -5.28
CA LEU A 453 -19.48 8.07 -5.65
C LEU A 453 -19.99 7.07 -4.61
N ARG A 454 -19.10 6.20 -4.10
CA ARG A 454 -19.40 5.25 -3.02
C ARG A 454 -19.44 5.88 -1.64
N ALA A 455 -18.46 6.71 -1.29
CA ALA A 455 -18.38 7.33 0.04
C ALA A 455 -19.59 8.24 0.33
N ALA A 456 -20.14 8.89 -0.69
CA ALA A 456 -21.20 9.87 -0.56
C ALA A 456 -22.63 9.30 -0.61
N ASP A 457 -22.83 7.99 -0.81
CA ASP A 457 -24.16 7.38 -0.99
C ASP A 457 -24.97 8.06 -2.11
N TYR A 458 -24.34 8.27 -3.29
CA TYR A 458 -24.99 8.95 -4.41
C TYR A 458 -26.28 8.21 -4.86
N PRO A 459 -27.46 8.86 -4.91
CA PRO A 459 -28.72 8.17 -5.20
C PRO A 459 -28.82 7.54 -6.59
N ARG A 460 -28.16 8.13 -7.59
CA ARG A 460 -28.15 7.62 -8.99
C ARG A 460 -26.90 6.80 -9.29
N PHE A 461 -26.42 6.05 -8.30
CA PHE A 461 -25.20 5.23 -8.40
C PHE A 461 -25.23 4.26 -9.62
N ASP A 462 -26.26 3.42 -9.73
CA ASP A 462 -26.35 2.42 -10.79
C ASP A 462 -26.55 3.02 -12.19
N PRO A 463 -27.45 4.01 -12.40
CA PRO A 463 -27.55 4.72 -13.67
C PRO A 463 -26.23 5.35 -14.12
N PHE A 464 -25.51 5.99 -13.19
CA PHE A 464 -24.25 6.64 -13.46
C PHE A 464 -23.16 5.63 -13.88
N LEU A 465 -23.00 4.53 -13.12
CA LEU A 465 -22.03 3.50 -13.47
C LEU A 465 -22.36 2.80 -14.79
N LYS A 466 -23.64 2.55 -15.07
CA LYS A 466 -24.08 1.97 -16.33
C LYS A 466 -23.69 2.87 -17.51
N ALA A 467 -23.96 4.18 -17.40
CA ALA A 467 -23.59 5.14 -18.43
C ALA A 467 -22.07 5.20 -18.66
N LEU A 468 -21.25 5.18 -17.61
CA LEU A 468 -19.80 5.17 -17.75
C LEU A 468 -19.22 3.85 -18.27
N SER A 469 -19.83 2.72 -17.92
CA SER A 469 -19.39 1.40 -18.38
C SER A 469 -19.69 1.22 -19.87
N ALA A 470 -20.80 1.77 -20.36
CA ALA A 470 -21.14 1.80 -21.79
C ALA A 470 -20.11 2.56 -22.65
N LEU A 471 -19.28 3.43 -22.04
CA LEU A 471 -18.15 4.10 -22.71
C LEU A 471 -16.88 3.24 -22.76
N GLN A 472 -16.78 2.16 -21.99
CA GLN A 472 -15.61 1.26 -21.95
C GLN A 472 -15.70 0.13 -22.99
N GLU A 473 -16.90 -0.31 -23.34
CA GLU A 473 -17.17 -1.37 -24.31
C GLU A 473 -17.12 -0.84 -25.75
N SER A 474 -15.90 -0.69 -26.28
CA SER A 474 -15.44 -0.57 -27.70
C SER A 474 -16.18 0.27 -28.75
N ASP A 475 -17.43 0.68 -28.57
CA ASP A 475 -18.21 1.53 -29.48
C ASP A 475 -18.33 2.93 -28.89
N LEU A 476 -17.22 3.66 -28.88
CA LEU A 476 -17.24 5.09 -28.55
C LEU A 476 -18.09 5.91 -29.55
N THR A 477 -18.55 5.31 -30.64
CA THR A 477 -19.21 5.92 -31.81
C THR A 477 -20.69 6.25 -31.63
N SER A 478 -21.35 5.84 -30.54
CA SER A 478 -22.78 6.15 -30.32
C SER A 478 -22.98 7.50 -29.63
N PRO A 479 -23.57 8.52 -30.30
CA PRO A 479 -23.81 9.84 -29.72
C PRO A 479 -24.69 9.80 -28.47
N ASP A 480 -25.65 8.88 -28.44
CA ASP A 480 -26.58 8.71 -27.34
C ASP A 480 -25.87 8.27 -26.05
N ARG A 481 -24.87 7.38 -26.16
CA ARG A 481 -24.10 6.91 -25.00
C ARG A 481 -23.26 8.02 -24.37
N LEU A 482 -22.65 8.88 -25.19
CA LEU A 482 -21.91 10.04 -24.68
C LEU A 482 -22.87 11.08 -24.07
N GLY A 483 -24.02 11.31 -24.70
CA GLY A 483 -25.07 12.18 -24.16
C GLY A 483 -25.61 11.71 -22.80
N ASP A 484 -25.85 10.41 -22.65
CA ASP A 484 -26.24 9.78 -21.38
C ASP A 484 -25.17 10.00 -20.30
N ALA A 485 -23.90 9.74 -20.62
CA ALA A 485 -22.81 9.95 -19.68
C ALA A 485 -22.65 11.43 -19.27
N VAL A 486 -22.89 12.37 -20.19
CA VAL A 486 -22.87 13.82 -19.88
C VAL A 486 -24.02 14.20 -18.94
N ARG A 487 -25.24 13.71 -19.19
CA ARG A 487 -26.40 13.95 -18.30
C ARG A 487 -26.18 13.42 -16.89
N GLU A 488 -25.61 12.22 -16.78
CA GLU A 488 -25.26 11.62 -15.50
C GLU A 488 -24.10 12.38 -14.82
N ALA A 489 -23.10 12.84 -15.57
CA ALA A 489 -22.01 13.69 -15.05
C ALA A 489 -22.50 15.03 -14.51
N GLU A 490 -23.47 15.66 -15.16
CA GLU A 490 -24.10 16.90 -14.69
C GLU A 490 -24.90 16.67 -13.41
N SER A 491 -25.71 15.60 -13.38
CA SER A 491 -26.46 15.20 -12.19
C SER A 491 -25.54 14.93 -11.01
N PHE A 492 -24.38 14.30 -11.24
CA PHE A 492 -23.40 14.06 -10.19
C PHE A 492 -22.65 15.35 -9.79
N THR A 493 -22.43 16.28 -10.71
CA THR A 493 -21.82 17.59 -10.41
C THR A 493 -22.69 18.42 -9.45
N VAL A 494 -24.01 18.42 -9.65
CA VAL A 494 -24.96 19.08 -8.73
C VAL A 494 -24.85 18.47 -7.34
N PHE A 495 -24.94 17.14 -7.26
CA PHE A 495 -24.81 16.42 -6.00
C PHE A 495 -23.48 16.69 -5.28
N LEU A 496 -22.36 16.71 -6.00
CA LEU A 496 -21.05 17.02 -5.41
C LEU A 496 -20.96 18.48 -4.94
N SER A 497 -21.70 19.40 -5.56
CA SER A 497 -21.76 20.79 -5.10
C SER A 497 -22.51 20.88 -3.77
N ASP A 498 -23.64 20.19 -3.63
CA ASP A 498 -24.39 20.12 -2.36
C ASP A 498 -23.58 19.41 -1.27
N LEU A 499 -22.92 18.30 -1.64
CA LEU A 499 -22.05 17.56 -0.73
C LEU A 499 -20.87 18.43 -0.28
N PHE A 500 -20.27 19.22 -1.17
CA PHE A 500 -19.19 20.14 -0.82
C PHE A 500 -19.61 21.12 0.28
N GLU A 501 -20.80 21.70 0.16
CA GLU A 501 -21.35 22.60 1.19
C GLU A 501 -21.62 21.86 2.50
N ALA A 502 -22.22 20.67 2.45
CA ALA A 502 -22.48 19.85 3.62
C ALA A 502 -21.19 19.43 4.37
N ILE A 503 -20.14 19.04 3.64
CA ILE A 503 -18.83 18.73 4.25
C ILE A 503 -18.20 20.00 4.82
N SER A 504 -18.28 21.13 4.11
CA SER A 504 -17.71 22.41 4.56
C SER A 504 -18.35 22.92 5.85
N ALA A 505 -19.59 22.55 6.13
CA ALA A 505 -20.33 22.90 7.34
C ALA A 505 -20.04 21.98 8.55
N ARG A 506 -19.22 20.93 8.42
CA ARG A 506 -18.88 20.03 9.54
C ARG A 506 -18.14 20.78 10.65
N GLU A 507 -18.45 20.44 11.92
CA GLU A 507 -17.88 21.12 13.09
C GLU A 507 -16.35 21.06 13.12
N GLU A 508 -15.73 19.96 12.69
CA GLU A 508 -14.26 19.84 12.64
C GLU A 508 -13.58 20.73 11.58
N LEU A 509 -14.34 21.28 10.63
CA LEU A 509 -13.85 22.23 9.61
C LEU A 509 -14.16 23.69 9.94
N LYS A 510 -14.84 23.95 11.06
CA LYS A 510 -15.20 25.30 11.50
C LYS A 510 -13.96 26.17 11.64
N GLY A 511 -13.98 27.35 11.02
CA GLY A 511 -12.86 28.29 11.01
C GLY A 511 -11.72 27.94 10.05
N LEU A 512 -11.83 26.88 9.23
CA LEU A 512 -10.83 26.54 8.22
C LEU A 512 -11.35 26.85 6.79
N PRO A 513 -10.93 27.98 6.17
CA PRO A 513 -11.37 28.32 4.82
C PRO A 513 -10.89 27.28 3.80
N PHE A 514 -11.62 27.16 2.69
CA PHE A 514 -11.22 26.29 1.58
C PHE A 514 -10.21 26.99 0.67
N ASP A 515 -9.00 26.45 0.57
CA ASP A 515 -7.97 26.96 -0.32
C ASP A 515 -8.16 26.44 -1.75
N ARG A 516 -8.81 27.27 -2.59
CA ARG A 516 -9.02 26.96 -4.02
C ARG A 516 -7.71 26.89 -4.80
N ARG A 517 -6.67 27.64 -4.42
CA ARG A 517 -5.39 27.64 -5.13
C ARG A 517 -4.66 26.35 -4.87
N GLU A 518 -4.61 25.90 -3.62
CA GLU A 518 -4.04 24.60 -3.24
C GLU A 518 -4.79 23.45 -3.94
N ALA A 519 -6.12 23.48 -3.94
CA ALA A 519 -6.92 22.48 -4.62
C ALA A 519 -6.70 22.48 -6.15
N ALA A 520 -6.53 23.64 -6.78
CA ALA A 520 -6.23 23.74 -8.20
C ALA A 520 -4.81 23.24 -8.53
N LEU A 521 -3.82 23.50 -7.67
CA LEU A 521 -2.47 22.95 -7.81
C LEU A 521 -2.48 21.43 -7.67
N ALA A 522 -3.19 20.90 -6.67
CA ALA A 522 -3.41 19.47 -6.53
C ALA A 522 -4.08 18.90 -7.79
N LEU A 523 -5.14 19.54 -8.31
CA LEU A 523 -5.81 19.11 -9.54
C LEU A 523 -4.85 19.07 -10.74
N LYS A 524 -3.97 20.06 -10.92
CA LYS A 524 -2.95 20.04 -11.98
C LYS A 524 -2.01 18.84 -11.88
N LEU A 525 -1.51 18.55 -10.67
CA LEU A 525 -0.68 17.36 -10.42
C LEU A 525 -1.45 16.06 -10.72
N TYR A 526 -2.76 16.07 -10.50
CA TYR A 526 -3.66 14.96 -10.76
C TYR A 526 -3.91 14.73 -12.26
N LEU A 527 -4.05 15.80 -13.04
CA LEU A 527 -4.31 15.74 -14.48
C LEU A 527 -3.06 15.33 -15.28
N GLY A 528 -1.86 15.54 -14.72
CA GLY A 528 -0.59 15.43 -15.46
C GLY A 528 -0.34 16.70 -16.27
N ASP A 529 0.93 16.98 -16.58
CA ASP A 529 1.30 18.02 -17.56
C ASP A 529 0.85 17.64 -18.97
#